data_AF-A0A7Y8GWP0-F1
#
_entry.id   AF-A0A7Y8GWP0-F1
#
_cell.length_a   1.000
_cell.length_b   1.000
_cell.length_c   1.000
_cell.angle_alpha   90.00
_cell.angle_beta   90.00
_cell.angle_gamma   90.00
#
_symmetry.space_group_name_H-M   'P 1'
#
loop_
_entity.id
_entity.type
_entity.pdbx_description
1 polymer ?
#
loop_
_entity_poly.entity_id
_entity_poly.type
_entity_poly.pdbx_seq_one_letter_code
_entity_poly.pdbx_strand_id
1 'polypeptide(L)'
;MSVLTEALLVGRDRRRLRSLKRLARAGSGTDAAPALKLQSQAIALALLDRSIKFKHRRLALLRLKEALDLGAVVDTEQWTYCRGVLALVQDSALRAYFEHTAQFVREATPRRGETRVAKAGEL
;
A
#
# COMPACT_ATOMS: atom_id res chain seq x y z
N MET A 1 -6.29 -0.86 -11.65
CA MET A 1 -7.55 -0.21 -11.20
C MET A 1 -8.42 -1.23 -10.46
N SER A 2 -8.18 -1.45 -9.16
CA SER A 2 -9.01 -2.38 -8.36
C SER A 2 -10.21 -1.64 -7.79
N VAL A 3 -11.41 -2.04 -8.21
CA VAL A 3 -12.70 -1.44 -7.81
C VAL A 3 -12.95 -1.58 -6.29
N LEU A 4 -12.24 -2.50 -5.63
CA LEU A 4 -12.35 -2.78 -4.19
C LEU A 4 -11.79 -1.65 -3.31
N THR A 5 -10.78 -0.93 -3.77
CA THR A 5 -10.12 0.14 -2.99
C THR A 5 -10.95 1.41 -2.89
N GLU A 6 -11.75 1.72 -3.92
CA GLU A 6 -12.53 2.95 -3.96
C GLU A 6 -13.78 2.85 -3.06
N ALA A 7 -14.51 1.73 -3.11
CA ALA A 7 -15.71 1.49 -2.29
C ALA A 7 -15.45 1.53 -0.77
N LEU A 8 -14.25 1.13 -0.33
CA LEU A 8 -13.85 1.17 1.08
C LEU A 8 -13.74 2.60 1.64
N LEU A 9 -13.45 3.59 0.78
CA LEU A 9 -13.21 4.99 1.16
C LEU A 9 -14.26 5.97 0.61
N VAL A 10 -15.27 5.49 -0.11
CA VAL A 10 -16.43 6.28 -0.56
C VAL A 10 -17.35 6.49 0.65
N GLY A 11 -17.21 7.66 1.27
CA GLY A 11 -18.03 8.15 2.37
C GLY A 11 -17.38 9.37 3.04
N ARG A 12 -18.08 10.51 3.09
CA ARG A 12 -17.58 11.78 3.65
C ARG A 12 -17.42 11.79 5.18
N ASP A 13 -17.65 10.67 5.88
CA ASP A 13 -17.61 10.66 7.34
C ASP A 13 -16.17 10.48 7.87
N ARG A 14 -15.65 11.53 8.50
CA ARG A 14 -14.35 11.53 9.20
C ARG A 14 -14.27 10.42 10.26
N ARG A 15 -15.39 9.95 10.85
CA ARG A 15 -15.43 8.83 11.80
C ARG A 15 -15.10 7.50 11.13
N ARG A 16 -15.63 7.24 9.93
CA ARG A 16 -15.31 6.03 9.14
C ARG A 16 -13.84 6.00 8.79
N LEU A 17 -13.30 7.14 8.34
CA LEU A 17 -11.86 7.27 8.04
C LEU A 17 -10.98 7.03 9.28
N ARG A 18 -11.37 7.56 10.45
CA ARG A 18 -10.65 7.30 11.72
C ARG A 18 -10.71 5.82 12.13
N SER A 19 -11.84 5.16 11.91
CA SER A 19 -12.01 3.75 12.26
C SER A 19 -11.18 2.85 11.34
N LEU A 20 -11.16 3.13 10.04
CA LEU A 20 -10.28 2.43 9.08
C LEU A 20 -8.80 2.59 9.43
N LYS A 21 -8.35 3.79 9.81
CA LYS A 21 -6.97 4.01 10.27
C LYS A 21 -6.61 3.19 11.51
N ARG A 22 -7.54 3.07 12.46
CA ARG A 22 -7.35 2.23 13.66
C ARG A 22 -7.26 0.76 13.29
N LEU A 23 -8.11 0.29 12.38
CA LEU A 23 -8.13 -1.07 11.88
C LEU A 23 -6.85 -1.43 11.10
N ALA A 24 -6.34 -0.51 10.28
CA ALA A 24 -5.05 -0.70 9.60
C ALA A 24 -3.89 -0.92 10.59
N ARG A 25 -3.88 -0.18 11.71
CA ARG A 25 -2.85 -0.32 12.76
C ARG A 25 -3.02 -1.60 13.59
N ALA A 26 -4.25 -2.08 13.78
CA ALA A 26 -4.51 -3.29 14.55
C ALA A 26 -3.89 -4.55 13.91
N GLY A 27 -3.74 -4.58 12.59
CA GLY A 27 -3.11 -5.68 11.86
C GLY A 27 -1.58 -5.71 11.91
N SER A 28 -0.91 -4.69 12.46
CA SER A 28 0.56 -4.68 12.56
C SER A 28 1.10 -5.47 13.76
N GLY A 29 0.23 -6.01 14.62
CA GLY A 29 0.64 -6.87 15.72
C GLY A 29 1.15 -8.23 15.21
N THR A 30 2.23 -8.75 15.82
CA THR A 30 2.79 -10.07 15.52
C THR A 30 1.71 -11.17 15.55
N ASP A 31 0.80 -11.09 16.54
CA ASP A 31 -0.27 -12.06 16.78
C ASP A 31 -1.61 -11.71 16.13
N ALA A 32 -1.66 -10.70 15.25
CA ALA A 32 -2.91 -10.34 14.59
C ALA A 32 -3.41 -11.50 13.73
N ALA A 33 -4.71 -11.78 13.83
CA ALA A 33 -5.36 -12.83 13.05
C ALA A 33 -5.10 -12.63 11.54
N PRO A 34 -4.89 -13.70 10.75
CA PRO A 34 -4.58 -13.58 9.32
C PRO A 34 -5.60 -12.75 8.53
N ALA A 35 -6.89 -12.90 8.85
CA ALA A 35 -7.95 -12.10 8.23
C ALA A 35 -7.83 -10.60 8.55
N LEU A 36 -7.44 -10.26 9.78
CA LEU A 36 -7.20 -8.88 10.19
C LEU A 36 -5.98 -8.30 9.46
N LYS A 37 -4.89 -9.06 9.31
CA LYS A 37 -3.71 -8.65 8.54
C LYS A 37 -4.07 -8.31 7.10
N LEU A 38 -4.81 -9.19 6.41
CA LEU A 38 -5.26 -8.96 5.04
C LEU A 38 -6.15 -7.72 4.92
N GLN A 39 -7.07 -7.54 5.87
CA GLN A 39 -7.95 -6.36 5.90
C GLN A 39 -7.15 -5.07 6.14
N SER A 40 -6.17 -5.09 7.05
CA SER A 40 -5.29 -3.96 7.32
C SER A 40 -4.44 -3.58 6.11
N GLN A 41 -3.91 -4.57 5.37
CA GLN A 41 -3.20 -4.35 4.11
C GLN A 41 -4.10 -3.67 3.07
N ALA A 42 -5.32 -4.18 2.86
CA ALA A 42 -6.27 -3.60 1.92
C ALA A 42 -6.64 -2.15 2.27
N ILE A 43 -6.81 -1.85 3.56
CA ILE A 43 -7.08 -0.49 4.03
C ILE A 43 -5.88 0.43 3.81
N ALA A 44 -4.66 -0.03 4.09
CA ALA A 44 -3.44 0.75 3.89
C ALA A 44 -3.26 1.13 2.41
N LEU A 45 -3.47 0.18 1.50
CA LEU A 45 -3.44 0.41 0.05
C LEU A 45 -4.52 1.40 -0.40
N ALA A 46 -5.76 1.30 0.12
CA ALA A 46 -6.81 2.25 -0.20
C ALA A 46 -6.43 3.68 0.24
N LEU A 47 -5.84 3.82 1.44
CA LEU A 47 -5.42 5.12 1.98
C LEU A 47 -4.24 5.71 1.19
N LEU A 48 -3.33 4.85 0.70
CA LEU A 48 -2.27 5.25 -0.21
C LEU A 48 -2.84 5.80 -1.51
N ASP A 49 -3.69 5.03 -2.19
CA ASP A 49 -4.33 5.42 -3.45
C ASP A 49 -5.08 6.75 -3.31
N ARG A 50 -5.86 6.91 -2.24
CA ARG A 50 -6.53 8.17 -1.94
C ARG A 50 -5.53 9.32 -1.77
N SER A 51 -4.41 9.10 -1.09
CA SER A 51 -3.41 10.16 -0.87
C SER A 51 -2.73 10.57 -2.18
N ILE A 52 -2.51 9.62 -3.10
CA ILE A 52 -2.00 9.86 -4.45
C ILE A 52 -3.02 10.66 -5.27
N LYS A 53 -4.29 10.24 -5.27
CA LYS A 53 -5.40 10.91 -5.98
C LYS A 53 -5.53 12.38 -5.57
N PHE A 54 -5.35 12.70 -4.29
CA PHE A 54 -5.37 14.08 -3.77
C PHE A 54 -4.00 14.77 -3.77
N LYS A 55 -2.96 14.14 -4.33
CA LYS A 55 -1.59 14.66 -4.44
C LYS A 55 -0.96 15.07 -3.10
N HIS A 56 -1.35 14.41 -2.01
CA HIS A 56 -0.80 14.66 -0.68
C HIS A 56 0.58 14.02 -0.52
N ARG A 57 1.62 14.66 -1.09
CA ARG A 57 3.00 14.15 -1.18
C ARG A 57 3.52 13.44 0.08
N ARG A 58 3.70 14.17 1.18
CA ARG A 58 4.25 13.61 2.43
C ARG A 58 3.35 12.52 3.01
N LEU A 59 2.03 12.70 2.94
CA LEU A 59 1.08 11.72 3.45
C LEU A 59 1.10 10.42 2.62
N ALA A 60 1.26 10.51 1.30
CA ALA A 60 1.38 9.35 0.43
C ALA A 60 2.61 8.51 0.80
N LEU A 61 3.76 9.14 1.07
CA LEU A 61 4.95 8.43 1.53
C LEU A 61 4.75 7.75 2.90
N LEU A 62 4.08 8.41 3.84
CA LEU A 62 3.75 7.80 5.14
C LEU A 62 2.79 6.61 4.99
N ARG A 63 1.82 6.68 4.06
CA ARG A 63 0.90 5.57 3.78
C ARG A 63 1.58 4.42 3.04
N LEU A 64 2.54 4.73 2.18
CA LEU A 64 3.37 3.71 1.56
C LEU A 64 4.17 2.95 2.63
N LYS A 65 4.84 3.67 3.54
CA LYS A 65 5.53 3.05 4.69
C LYS A 65 4.60 2.12 5.48
N GLU A 66 3.41 2.59 5.86
CA GLU A 66 2.42 1.76 6.57
C GLU A 66 2.03 0.50 5.77
N ALA A 67 1.84 0.62 4.45
CA ALA A 67 1.51 -0.53 3.60
C ALA A 67 2.65 -1.56 3.57
N LEU A 68 3.91 -1.11 3.49
CA LEU A 68 5.08 -1.98 3.50
C LEU A 68 5.30 -2.64 4.87
N ASP A 69 5.16 -1.89 5.96
CA ASP A 69 5.24 -2.42 7.32
C ASP A 69 4.18 -3.53 7.56
N LEU A 70 3.04 -3.48 6.84
CA LEU A 70 2.00 -4.50 6.87
C LEU A 70 2.20 -5.65 5.88
N GLY A 71 3.25 -5.61 5.04
CA GLY A 71 3.51 -6.59 4.00
C GLY A 71 2.51 -6.54 2.83
N ALA A 72 1.88 -5.38 2.60
CA ALA A 72 0.95 -5.21 1.48
C ALA A 72 1.69 -5.18 0.14
N VAL A 73 1.10 -5.79 -0.88
CA VAL A 73 1.62 -5.74 -2.25
C VAL A 73 1.24 -4.40 -2.87
N VAL A 74 2.23 -3.53 -3.03
CA VAL A 74 2.10 -2.20 -3.63
C VAL A 74 2.33 -2.29 -5.14
N ASP A 75 1.45 -1.69 -5.93
CA ASP A 75 1.53 -1.75 -7.39
C ASP A 75 2.62 -0.82 -7.98
N THR A 76 2.94 -1.02 -9.26
CA THR A 76 3.98 -0.26 -9.97
C THR A 76 3.66 1.23 -10.11
N GLU A 77 2.39 1.62 -10.23
CA GLU A 77 1.98 3.01 -10.39
C GLU A 77 2.13 3.79 -9.08
N GLN A 78 1.68 3.19 -7.98
CA GLN A 78 1.86 3.68 -6.62
C GLN A 78 3.34 3.85 -6.28
N TRP A 79 4.16 2.85 -6.62
CA TRP A 79 5.61 2.93 -6.48
C TRP A 79 6.23 4.07 -7.28
N THR A 80 5.83 4.22 -8.55
CA THR A 80 6.38 5.24 -9.43
C THR A 80 6.04 6.64 -8.93
N TYR A 81 4.79 6.86 -8.53
CA TYR A 81 4.39 8.13 -7.91
C TYR A 81 5.20 8.42 -6.65
N CYS A 82 5.28 7.46 -5.72
CA CYS A 82 5.98 7.67 -4.45
C CYS A 82 7.49 7.88 -4.63
N ARG A 83 8.14 7.21 -5.58
CA ARG A 83 9.55 7.49 -5.92
C ARG A 83 9.74 8.92 -6.42
N GLY A 84 8.86 9.38 -7.31
CA GLY A 84 8.89 10.77 -7.80
C GLY A 84 8.70 11.77 -6.65
N VAL A 85 7.80 11.49 -5.71
CA VAL A 85 7.61 12.33 -4.53
C VAL A 85 8.82 12.31 -3.59
N LEU A 86 9.44 11.15 -3.38
CA LEU A 86 10.60 10.98 -2.50
C LEU A 86 11.82 11.78 -2.98
N ALA A 87 12.03 11.87 -4.30
CA ALA A 87 13.06 12.73 -4.89
C ALA A 87 12.85 14.22 -4.54
N LEU A 88 11.60 14.66 -4.41
CA LEU A 88 11.22 16.06 -4.18
C LEU A 88 11.12 16.45 -2.69
N VAL A 89 10.98 15.49 -1.78
CA VAL A 89 10.77 15.76 -0.35
C VAL A 89 12.09 15.90 0.39
N GLN A 90 12.26 16.97 1.18
CA GLN A 90 13.46 17.23 1.99
C GLN A 90 13.50 16.50 3.35
N ASP A 91 12.55 15.59 3.61
CA ASP A 91 12.44 14.83 4.86
C ASP A 91 13.48 13.69 4.86
N SER A 92 14.63 13.95 5.50
CA SER A 92 15.79 13.05 5.53
C SER A 92 15.50 11.72 6.20
N ALA A 93 14.67 11.71 7.26
CA ALA A 93 14.27 10.48 7.94
C ALA A 93 13.43 9.58 7.02
N LEU A 94 12.53 10.18 6.25
CA LEU A 94 11.73 9.46 5.25
C LEU A 94 12.59 8.91 4.11
N ARG A 95 13.58 9.68 3.63
CA ARG A 95 14.54 9.18 2.64
C ARG A 95 15.35 8.01 3.17
N ALA A 96 15.95 8.14 4.35
CA ALA A 96 16.75 7.06 4.95
C ALA A 96 15.94 5.76 5.13
N TYR A 97 14.68 5.87 5.59
CA TYR A 97 13.81 4.71 5.71
C TYR A 97 13.59 4.02 4.35
N PHE A 98 13.28 4.79 3.30
CA PHE A 98 13.02 4.23 1.98
C PHE A 98 14.29 3.77 1.26
N GLU A 99 15.46 4.35 1.52
CA GLU A 99 16.75 3.85 1.02
C GLU A 99 17.04 2.45 1.59
N HIS A 100 16.86 2.28 2.90
CA HIS A 100 17.01 0.98 3.56
C HIS A 100 15.97 -0.05 3.09
N THR A 101 14.73 0.39 2.87
CA THR A 101 13.61 -0.50 2.50
C THR A 101 13.56 -0.81 1.00
N ALA A 102 14.00 0.10 0.13
CA ALA A 102 14.03 -0.09 -1.33
C ALA A 102 14.96 -1.23 -1.75
N GLN A 103 15.95 -1.55 -0.92
CA GLN A 103 16.82 -2.70 -1.10
C GLN A 103 16.03 -4.02 -1.03
N PHE A 104 15.01 -4.11 -0.16
CA PHE A 104 14.14 -5.28 -0.02
C PHE A 104 13.03 -5.35 -1.08
N VAL A 105 12.50 -4.22 -1.53
CA VAL A 105 11.37 -4.20 -2.48
C VAL A 105 11.79 -4.60 -3.90
N ARG A 106 13.05 -4.32 -4.29
CA ARG A 106 13.60 -4.81 -5.57
C ARG A 106 13.58 -6.34 -5.67
N GLU A 107 13.61 -7.03 -4.55
CA GLU A 107 13.53 -8.50 -4.45
C GLU A 107 12.08 -8.99 -4.36
N ALA A 108 11.22 -8.24 -3.65
CA ALA A 108 9.82 -8.60 -3.43
C ALA A 108 8.86 -8.27 -4.59
N THR A 109 9.32 -7.61 -5.65
CA THR A 109 8.49 -7.37 -6.84
C THR A 109 8.61 -8.57 -7.78
N PRO A 110 7.61 -9.48 -7.87
CA PRO A 110 7.58 -10.43 -8.95
C PRO A 110 7.51 -9.64 -10.25
N ARG A 111 8.44 -9.95 -11.18
CA ARG A 111 8.43 -9.42 -12.54
C ARG A 111 7.04 -9.67 -13.10
N ARG A 112 6.30 -8.60 -13.36
CA ARG A 112 4.99 -8.64 -14.00
C ARG A 112 5.17 -9.28 -15.38
N GLY A 113 4.93 -10.59 -15.48
CA GLY A 113 5.25 -11.39 -16.66
C GLY A 113 4.90 -12.88 -16.58
N GLU A 114 4.65 -13.46 -15.40
CA GLU A 114 4.09 -14.82 -15.32
C GLU A 114 2.56 -14.79 -15.27
N THR A 115 1.98 -14.49 -16.43
CA THR A 115 0.65 -15.00 -16.76
C THR A 115 0.77 -16.52 -16.80
N ARG A 116 0.49 -17.22 -15.69
CA ARG A 116 0.02 -18.61 -15.80
C ARG A 116 -1.35 -18.56 -16.48
N VAL A 117 -1.32 -18.53 -17.81
CA VAL A 117 -2.41 -19.07 -18.61
C VAL A 117 -2.47 -20.53 -18.19
N ALA A 118 -3.37 -20.86 -17.27
CA ALA A 118 -3.80 -22.23 -17.07
C ALA A 118 -4.37 -22.66 -18.42
N LYS A 119 -3.57 -23.41 -19.18
CA LYS A 119 -4.01 -24.06 -20.40
C LYS A 119 -5.20 -24.93 -20.01
N ALA A 120 -6.36 -24.59 -20.56
CA ALA A 120 -7.40 -25.57 -20.80
C ALA A 120 -6.79 -26.69 -21.65
N GLY A 121 -6.91 -27.92 -21.15
CA GLY A 121 -6.64 -29.17 -21.84
C GLY A 121 -7.41 -30.21 -21.04
N GLU A 122 -8.69 -30.42 -21.38
CA GLU A 122 -9.11 -31.52 -22.24
C GLU A 122 -8.84 -32.87 -21.59
N LEU A 123 -9.88 -33.39 -20.93
CA LEU A 123 -10.32 -34.79 -21.00
C LEU A 123 -11.84 -34.81 -21.02
#